data_AF-A0A7W1U172-F1
#
_entry.id   AF-A0A7W1U172-F1
#
_cell.length_a   1.000
_cell.length_b   1.000
_cell.length_c   1.000
_cell.angle_alpha   90.00
_cell.angle_beta   90.00
_cell.angle_gamma   90.00
#
_symmetry.space_group_name_H-M   'P 1'
#
loop_
_entity.id
_entity.type
_entity.pdbx_description
1 polymer ?
#
loop_
_entity_poly.entity_id
_entity_poly.type
_entity_poly.pdbx_seq_one_letter_code
_entity_poly.pdbx_strand_id
1 'polypeptide(L)'
;MTLTPFLQLQQHPAWLGRVSGLKAEKMLRGRRKPYLYVLRAGESDFNYYITFILPDFSVTHQPFMISQEAGEWSVCNEQSYPISGIPISDVIHVLMKCKKDEGLPFTAETVT
;
A
#
# COMPACT_ATOMS: atom_id res chain seq x y z
N MET A 1 -3.73 -17.08 16.07
CA MET A 1 -2.41 -16.61 15.64
C MET A 1 -2.61 -15.38 14.77
N THR A 2 -2.01 -14.26 15.14
CA THR A 2 -2.00 -13.05 14.30
C THR A 2 -0.99 -13.25 13.18
N LEU A 3 -1.38 -12.99 11.93
CA LEU A 3 -0.46 -13.05 10.79
C LEU A 3 0.65 -12.01 10.98
N THR A 4 1.89 -12.36 10.61
CA THR A 4 2.99 -11.39 10.56
C THR A 4 2.68 -10.30 9.53
N PRO A 5 3.23 -9.08 9.66
CA PRO A 5 3.03 -8.03 8.66
C PRO A 5 3.31 -8.47 7.24
N PHE A 6 4.42 -9.17 7.02
CA PHE A 6 4.76 -9.66 5.69
C PHE A 6 3.68 -10.57 5.11
N LEU A 7 3.14 -11.49 5.92
CA LEU A 7 2.08 -12.38 5.47
C LEU A 7 0.75 -11.64 5.24
N GLN A 8 0.42 -10.65 6.08
CA GLN A 8 -0.72 -9.77 5.87
C GLN A 8 -0.62 -8.99 4.54
N LEU A 9 0.58 -8.52 4.20
CA LEU A 9 0.85 -7.85 2.93
C LEU A 9 0.61 -8.78 1.75
N GLN A 10 1.21 -9.98 1.78
CA GLN A 10 1.12 -10.92 0.67
C GLN A 10 -0.29 -11.45 0.42
N GLN A 11 -1.11 -11.55 1.47
CA GLN A 11 -2.50 -12.00 1.38
C GLN A 11 -3.49 -10.87 1.06
N HIS A 12 -3.03 -9.61 1.03
CA HIS A 12 -3.90 -8.48 0.78
C HIS A 12 -4.41 -8.48 -0.68
N PRO A 13 -5.70 -8.24 -0.96
CA PRO A 13 -6.26 -8.31 -2.31
C PRO A 13 -5.63 -7.33 -3.31
N ALA A 14 -5.14 -6.19 -2.83
CA ALA A 14 -4.41 -5.21 -3.64
C ALA A 14 -2.93 -5.55 -3.89
N TRP A 15 -2.41 -6.66 -3.35
CA TRP A 15 -1.02 -7.05 -3.50
C TRP A 15 -0.73 -7.59 -4.90
N LEU A 16 0.16 -6.90 -5.62
CA LEU A 16 0.57 -7.28 -6.97
C LEU A 16 1.96 -7.95 -7.01
N GLY A 17 2.61 -8.15 -5.86
CA GLY A 17 3.98 -8.66 -5.83
C GLY A 17 5.00 -7.67 -6.38
N ARG A 18 5.96 -8.16 -7.16
CA ARG A 18 7.04 -7.36 -7.74
C ARG A 18 6.58 -6.72 -9.06
N VAL A 19 6.06 -5.50 -8.95
CA VAL A 19 5.60 -4.65 -10.06
C VAL A 19 6.29 -3.29 -9.97
N SER A 20 6.72 -2.73 -11.10
CA SER A 20 7.37 -1.41 -11.13
C SER A 20 6.39 -0.28 -10.83
N GLY A 21 6.89 0.84 -10.31
CA GLY A 21 6.09 2.06 -10.11
C GLY A 21 5.36 2.50 -11.39
N LEU A 22 6.05 2.50 -12.53
CA LEU A 22 5.46 2.86 -13.83
C LEU A 22 4.31 1.93 -14.24
N LYS A 23 4.42 0.62 -14.00
CA LYS A 23 3.35 -0.34 -14.33
C LYS A 23 2.16 -0.14 -13.38
N ALA A 24 2.40 0.02 -12.08
CA ALA A 24 1.37 0.31 -11.09
C ALA A 24 0.63 1.63 -11.42
N GLU A 25 1.36 2.67 -11.79
CA GLU A 25 0.79 3.95 -12.19
C GLU A 25 -0.11 3.80 -13.43
N LYS A 26 0.36 3.09 -14.48
CA LYS A 26 -0.45 2.81 -15.67
C LYS A 26 -1.75 2.07 -15.35
N MET A 27 -1.76 1.21 -14.33
CA MET A 27 -2.97 0.49 -13.92
C MET A 27 -4.01 1.42 -13.29
N LEU A 28 -3.57 2.50 -12.62
CA LEU A 28 -4.45 3.43 -11.91
C LEU A 28 -4.81 4.68 -12.72
N ARG A 29 -3.90 5.14 -13.58
CA ARG A 29 -4.04 6.39 -14.35
C ARG A 29 -5.34 6.40 -15.16
N GLY A 30 -6.05 7.52 -15.14
CA GLY A 30 -7.31 7.71 -15.86
C GLY A 30 -8.56 7.20 -15.12
N ARG A 31 -8.39 6.47 -14.01
CA ARG A 31 -9.51 6.04 -13.17
C ARG A 31 -9.93 7.19 -12.26
N ARG A 32 -11.21 7.59 -12.32
CA ARG A 32 -11.77 8.66 -11.47
C ARG A 32 -12.30 8.11 -10.15
N LYS A 33 -11.47 7.35 -9.43
CA LYS A 33 -11.80 6.73 -8.14
C LYS A 33 -10.71 7.11 -7.12
N PRO A 34 -10.92 8.17 -6.31
CA PRO A 34 -9.99 8.54 -5.25
C PRO A 34 -9.73 7.35 -4.33
N TYR A 35 -8.50 7.26 -3.84
CA TYR A 35 -8.02 6.21 -2.95
C TYR A 35 -8.16 4.79 -3.51
N LEU A 36 -8.28 4.63 -4.83
CA LEU A 36 -7.99 3.35 -5.49
C LEU A 36 -6.49 3.07 -5.41
N TYR A 37 -6.10 1.91 -4.89
CA TYR A 37 -4.70 1.62 -4.59
C TYR A 37 -4.25 0.21 -4.97
N VAL A 38 -2.95 0.08 -5.19
CA VAL A 38 -2.23 -1.20 -5.29
C VAL A 38 -1.11 -1.23 -4.26
N LEU A 39 -0.76 -2.43 -3.80
CA LEU A 39 0.41 -2.70 -2.99
C LEU A 39 1.44 -3.44 -3.85
N ARG A 40 2.71 -3.03 -3.76
CA ARG A 40 3.79 -3.61 -4.53
C ARG A 40 5.08 -3.70 -3.73
N ALA A 41 5.92 -4.67 -4.06
CA ALA A 41 7.29 -4.71 -3.59
C ALA A 41 8.06 -3.51 -4.16
N GLY A 42 8.96 -2.97 -3.35
CA GLY A 42 9.97 -2.02 -3.75
C GLY A 42 11.16 -2.71 -4.42
N GLU A 43 12.11 -1.87 -4.83
CA GLU A 43 13.30 -2.24 -5.57
C GLU A 43 14.37 -2.87 -4.66
N SER A 44 14.37 -2.52 -3.37
CA SER A 44 15.17 -3.18 -2.33
C SER A 44 14.31 -4.09 -1.47
N ASP A 45 14.94 -5.06 -0.81
CA ASP A 45 14.26 -5.95 0.13
C ASP A 45 13.66 -5.16 1.30
N PHE A 46 12.49 -5.60 1.76
CA PHE A 46 11.70 -4.99 2.84
C PHE A 46 11.20 -3.56 2.60
N ASN A 47 11.48 -2.99 1.42
CA ASN A 47 10.82 -1.81 0.93
C ASN A 47 9.56 -2.21 0.15
N TYR A 48 8.49 -1.48 0.39
CA TYR A 48 7.20 -1.67 -0.25
C TYR A 48 6.61 -0.32 -0.60
N TYR A 49 5.64 -0.32 -1.49
CA TYR A 49 4.94 0.89 -1.87
C TYR A 49 3.44 0.64 -1.89
N ILE A 50 2.70 1.62 -1.41
CA ILE A 50 1.32 1.81 -1.82
C ILE A 50 1.31 2.83 -2.94
N THR A 51 0.72 2.45 -4.08
CA THR A 51 0.51 3.36 -5.20
C THR A 51 -0.98 3.62 -5.30
N PHE A 52 -1.41 4.88 -5.25
CA PHE A 52 -2.82 5.21 -5.11
C PHE A 52 -3.20 6.52 -5.78
N ILE A 53 -4.50 6.71 -6.00
CA ILE A 53 -5.07 7.92 -6.62
C ILE A 53 -5.43 8.92 -5.53
N LEU A 54 -4.93 10.15 -5.61
CA LEU A 54 -5.31 11.26 -4.74
C LEU A 54 -6.69 11.82 -5.12
N PRO A 55 -7.34 12.61 -4.25
CA PRO A 55 -8.62 13.26 -4.56
C PRO A 55 -8.59 14.15 -5.82
N ASP A 56 -7.43 14.68 -6.19
CA ASP A 56 -7.21 15.46 -7.42
C ASP A 56 -6.94 14.59 -8.66
N PHE A 57 -7.07 13.27 -8.53
CA PHE A 57 -6.82 12.25 -9.55
C PHE A 57 -5.36 12.10 -10.01
N SER A 58 -4.41 12.74 -9.32
CA SER A 58 -3.00 12.42 -9.48
C SER A 58 -2.67 11.06 -8.85
N VAL A 59 -1.63 10.38 -9.37
CA VAL A 59 -1.17 9.11 -8.81
C VAL A 59 0.06 9.37 -7.95
N THR A 60 0.05 8.85 -6.72
CA THR A 60 1.16 8.96 -5.77
C THR A 60 1.72 7.59 -5.44
N HIS A 61 3.04 7.52 -5.21
CA HIS A 61 3.74 6.35 -4.69
C HIS A 61 4.26 6.66 -3.29
N GLN A 62 3.67 6.06 -2.26
CA GLN A 62 4.12 6.24 -0.89
C GLN A 62 4.93 5.00 -0.45
N PRO A 63 6.23 5.16 -0.12
CA PRO A 63 7.04 4.08 0.42
C PRO A 63 6.65 3.73 1.86
N PHE A 64 6.81 2.46 2.21
CA PHE A 64 6.80 1.95 3.57
C PHE A 64 7.71 0.72 3.69
N MET A 65 8.14 0.42 4.90
CA MET A 65 9.03 -0.70 5.21
C MET A 65 8.36 -1.69 6.15
N ILE A 66 8.85 -2.93 6.15
CA ILE A 66 8.56 -3.91 7.21
C ILE A 66 9.86 -4.17 7.97
N SER A 67 9.87 -3.88 9.27
CA SER A 67 10.97 -4.26 10.15
C SER A 67 10.94 -5.77 10.37
N GLN A 68 12.01 -6.46 9.94
CA GLN A 68 12.12 -7.91 10.11
C GLN A 68 12.35 -8.33 11.57
N GLU A 69 13.09 -7.52 12.33
CA GLU A 69 13.46 -7.86 13.71
C GLU A 69 12.26 -7.80 14.66
N ALA A 70 11.36 -6.85 14.43
CA ALA A 70 10.18 -6.64 15.28
C ALA A 70 8.89 -7.20 14.67
N GLY A 71 8.87 -7.52 13.38
CA GLY A 71 7.63 -7.86 12.68
C GLY A 71 6.64 -6.71 12.76
N GLU A 72 7.12 -5.49 12.48
CA GLU A 72 6.36 -4.24 12.58
C GLU A 72 6.38 -3.49 11.25
N TRP A 73 5.33 -2.70 11.01
CA TRP A 73 5.30 -1.79 9.86
C TRP A 73 6.06 -0.52 10.21
N SER A 74 6.83 0.02 9.29
CA SER A 74 7.46 1.33 9.44
C SER A 74 7.08 2.19 8.26
N VAL A 75 6.50 3.35 8.52
CA VAL A 75 6.15 4.29 7.44
C VAL A 75 7.36 5.17 7.15
N CYS A 76 7.79 5.21 5.89
CA CYS A 76 8.86 6.10 5.45
C CYS A 76 8.27 7.45 5.05
N ASN A 77 8.20 8.38 6.00
CA ASN A 77 8.15 9.80 5.70
C ASN A 77 9.55 10.39 5.97
N GLU A 78 9.75 11.70 5.88
CA GLU A 78 11.03 12.34 6.30
C GLU A 78 11.49 11.89 7.70
N GLN A 79 10.58 11.36 8.52
CA GLN A 79 10.83 10.56 9.72
C GLN A 79 10.15 9.18 9.61
N SER A 80 10.86 8.13 10.05
CA SER A 80 10.33 6.78 10.17
C SER A 80 9.65 6.60 11.53
N TYR A 81 8.40 6.19 11.53
CA TYR A 81 7.68 5.84 12.76
C TYR A 81 7.28 4.35 12.73
N PRO A 82 7.72 3.55 13.71
CA PRO A 82 7.25 2.17 13.83
C PRO A 82 5.77 2.15 14.21
N ILE A 83 5.03 1.26 13.59
CA ILE A 83 3.64 0.95 13.92
C ILE A 83 3.52 -0.53 14.22
N SER A 84 3.32 -0.84 15.50
CA SER A 84 3.28 -2.19 16.04
C SER A 84 1.85 -2.68 16.26
N GLY A 85 1.62 -3.97 16.05
CA GLY A 85 0.38 -4.65 16.44
C GLY A 85 -0.89 -4.27 15.66
N ILE A 86 -0.80 -3.46 14.60
CA ILE A 86 -1.97 -3.07 13.80
C ILE A 86 -2.12 -3.91 12.52
N PRO A 87 -3.35 -4.22 12.08
CA PRO A 87 -3.60 -4.86 10.79
C PRO A 87 -3.17 -3.98 9.61
N ILE A 88 -2.77 -4.60 8.50
CA ILE A 88 -2.42 -3.85 7.27
C ILE A 88 -3.51 -2.89 6.78
N SER A 89 -4.80 -3.23 6.93
CA SER A 89 -5.91 -2.32 6.58
C SER A 89 -5.83 -1.00 7.35
N ASP A 90 -5.35 -1.07 8.59
CA ASP A 90 -5.16 0.10 9.44
C ASP A 90 -3.89 0.87 9.05
N VAL A 91 -2.85 0.19 8.55
CA VAL A 91 -1.67 0.87 7.99
C VAL A 91 -2.03 1.62 6.70
N ILE A 92 -2.82 1.00 5.83
CA ILE A 92 -3.14 1.51 4.50
C ILE A 92 -3.80 2.89 4.54
N HIS A 93 -4.82 3.09 5.37
CA HIS A 93 -5.51 4.39 5.42
C HIS A 93 -4.63 5.48 6.03
N VAL A 94 -3.72 5.14 6.96
CA VAL A 94 -2.70 6.05 7.49
C VAL A 94 -1.73 6.45 6.38
N LEU A 95 -1.25 5.50 5.57
CA LEU A 95 -0.36 5.77 4.44
C LEU A 95 -1.00 6.67 3.38
N MET A 96 -2.28 6.43 3.06
CA MET A 96 -3.02 7.22 2.08
C MET A 96 -3.59 8.53 2.63
N LYS A 97 -3.52 8.74 3.95
CA LYS A 97 -4.15 9.85 4.68
C LYS A 97 -5.64 9.97 4.37
N CYS A 98 -6.33 8.83 4.32
CA CYS A 98 -7.77 8.73 4.06
C CYS A 98 -8.51 8.08 5.24
N LYS A 99 -9.84 8.03 5.18
CA LYS A 99 -10.63 7.24 6.13
C LYS A 99 -10.55 5.75 5.82
N LYS A 100 -10.82 4.89 6.81
CA LYS A 100 -10.76 3.42 6.68
C LYS A 100 -11.71 2.87 5.60
N ASP A 101 -12.85 3.51 5.39
CA ASP A 101 -13.89 3.14 4.44
C ASP A 101 -13.72 3.74 3.04
N GLU A 102 -12.77 4.66 2.86
CA GLU A 102 -12.50 5.32 1.58
C GLU A 102 -11.51 4.54 0.70
N GLY A 103 -10.66 3.71 1.29
CA GLY A 103 -9.64 2.96 0.56
C GLY A 103 -10.23 1.86 -0.31
N LEU A 104 -9.98 1.92 -1.62
CA LEU A 104 -10.45 0.94 -2.59
C LEU A 104 -9.29 0.06 -3.10
N PRO A 105 -9.21 -1.22 -2.72
CA PRO A 105 -8.19 -2.10 -3.26
C PRO A 105 -8.41 -2.34 -4.75
N PHE A 106 -7.35 -2.21 -5.55
CA PHE A 106 -7.38 -2.61 -6.95
C PHE A 106 -7.38 -4.13 -7.05
N THR A 107 -8.49 -4.69 -7.51
CA THR A 107 -8.67 -6.12 -7.79
C THR A 107 -9.00 -6.33 -9.27
N ALA A 108 -8.95 -7.56 -9.76
CA ALA A 108 -9.34 -7.88 -11.14
C ALA A 108 -10.76 -7.38 -11.50
N GLU A 109 -11.66 -7.32 -10.52
CA GLU A 109 -13.04 -6.84 -10.65
C GLU A 109 -13.14 -5.30 -10.74
N THR A 110 -12.13 -4.57 -10.25
CA THR A 110 -12.10 -3.11 -10.40
C THR A 110 -11.79 -2.67 -11.83
N VAL A 111 -11.41 -3.59 -12.73
CA VAL A 111 -11.03 -3.33 -14.12
C VAL A 111 -12.22 -3.32 -15.09
N THR A 112 -13.38 -3.84 -14.67
CA THR A 112 -14.68 -3.67 -15.35
C THR A 112 -15.32 -2.33 -15.05
#